data_AF-A0A357CHI4-F1
#
_entry.id   AF-A0A357CHI4-F1
#
_cell.length_a   1.000
_cell.length_b   1.000
_cell.length_c   1.000
_cell.angle_alpha   90.00
_cell.angle_beta   90.00
_cell.angle_gamma   90.00
#
_symmetry.space_group_name_H-M   'P 1'
#
loop_
_entity.id
_entity.type
_entity.pdbx_description
1 polymer ?
#
loop_
_entity_poly.entity_id
_entity_poly.type
_entity_poly.pdbx_seq_one_letter_code
_entity_poly.pdbx_strand_id
1 'polypeptide(L)'
;MTKTAKPHLPLGKSMILGLLASGAVLGGTAFLPAGALAGDPAYVGKWAATLALCKNGQEMEIAPLLVTTSGYDQHEGHCTFKSKPKAIKAGGWRVKVECSVEGDKQTHDVKLSVKGGRLTLRDENAAHMFERCP
;
A
#
# COMPACT_ATOMS: atom_id res chain seq x y z
N MET A 1 -27.28 -21.36 23.50
CA MET A 1 -27.30 -20.55 24.73
C MET A 1 -26.04 -19.70 24.78
N THR A 2 -26.24 -18.38 24.84
CA THR A 2 -25.34 -17.30 25.29
C THR A 2 -23.90 -17.21 24.76
N LYS A 3 -23.76 -16.27 23.82
CA LYS A 3 -22.57 -15.52 23.41
C LYS A 3 -22.02 -14.73 24.60
N THR A 4 -20.82 -15.06 25.08
CA THR A 4 -20.14 -14.23 26.11
C THR A 4 -19.24 -13.21 25.43
N ALA A 5 -19.71 -11.97 25.39
CA ALA A 5 -18.92 -10.80 25.05
C ALA A 5 -17.89 -10.51 26.15
N LYS A 6 -16.68 -10.07 25.77
CA LYS A 6 -15.65 -9.57 26.69
C LYS A 6 -15.56 -8.04 26.54
N PRO A 7 -15.48 -7.28 27.67
CA PRO A 7 -15.90 -5.89 27.74
C PRO A 7 -14.93 -4.85 27.16
N HIS A 8 -15.54 -3.73 26.78
CA HIS A 8 -14.92 -2.46 26.41
C HIS A 8 -14.01 -1.91 27.52
N LEU A 9 -12.81 -1.45 27.13
CA LEU A 9 -11.97 -0.63 28.00
C LEU A 9 -12.59 0.77 28.18
N PRO A 10 -12.52 1.35 29.40
CA PRO A 10 -13.21 2.58 29.73
C PRO A 10 -12.53 3.83 29.19
N LEU A 11 -13.41 4.72 28.73
CA LEU A 11 -13.22 6.12 28.37
C LEU A 11 -12.63 6.89 29.57
N GLY A 12 -11.34 7.22 29.51
CA GLY A 12 -10.68 8.08 30.48
C GLY A 12 -11.16 9.53 30.33
N LYS A 13 -12.14 9.91 31.14
CA LYS A 13 -12.45 11.31 31.46
C LYS A 13 -11.34 11.84 32.36
N SER A 14 -10.58 12.83 31.88
CA SER A 14 -9.78 13.67 32.75
C SER A 14 -10.35 15.08 32.78
N MET A 15 -10.39 15.62 34.00
CA MET A 15 -11.22 16.69 34.51
C MET A 15 -10.88 18.07 33.93
N ILE A 16 -11.92 18.88 33.80
CA ILE A 16 -11.86 20.34 33.64
C ILE A 16 -11.70 20.93 35.05
N LEU A 17 -10.67 21.76 35.30
CA LEU A 17 -10.74 22.87 36.27
C LEU A 17 -9.59 23.87 36.07
N GLY A 18 -9.91 25.16 35.85
CA GLY A 18 -8.96 26.26 35.93
C GLY A 18 -9.34 27.48 35.07
N LEU A 19 -9.92 28.50 35.71
CA LEU A 19 -10.52 29.71 35.14
C LEU A 19 -9.49 30.83 34.85
N LEU A 20 -9.74 31.57 33.76
CA LEU A 20 -9.51 33.01 33.45
C LEU A 20 -8.10 33.63 33.46
N ALA A 21 -7.70 34.12 32.28
CA ALA A 21 -7.10 35.45 32.14
C ALA A 21 -7.63 36.10 30.85
N SER A 22 -8.32 37.23 30.99
CA SER A 22 -8.71 38.10 29.88
C SER A 22 -7.48 38.85 29.36
N GLY A 23 -7.20 38.72 28.06
CA GLY A 23 -6.17 39.50 27.37
C GLY A 23 -6.41 39.45 25.86
N ALA A 24 -6.91 40.55 25.30
CA ALA A 24 -7.17 40.70 23.88
C ALA A 24 -5.88 40.94 23.10
N VAL A 25 -5.62 40.19 22.01
CA VAL A 25 -4.86 40.67 20.85
C VAL A 25 -5.30 39.92 19.58
N LEU A 26 -5.40 40.69 18.49
CA LEU A 26 -5.81 40.32 17.14
C LEU A 26 -4.93 39.25 16.47
N GLY A 27 -5.53 38.51 15.53
CA GLY A 27 -4.84 37.98 14.35
C GLY A 27 -4.22 36.58 14.51
N GLY A 28 -5.04 35.53 14.48
CA GLY A 28 -4.56 34.16 14.34
C GLY A 28 -4.79 33.65 12.92
N THR A 29 -3.70 33.53 12.15
CA THR A 29 -3.67 33.01 10.78
C THR A 29 -4.41 31.68 10.64
N ALA A 30 -5.31 31.61 9.64
CA ALA A 30 -5.92 30.36 9.21
C ALA A 30 -4.80 29.40 8.77
N PHE A 31 -4.48 28.41 9.61
CA PHE A 31 -3.69 27.26 9.21
C PHE A 31 -4.55 26.43 8.26
N LEU A 32 -4.42 26.71 6.95
CA LEU A 32 -4.87 25.78 5.92
C LEU A 32 -4.11 24.47 6.16
N PRO A 33 -4.78 23.31 6.29
CA PRO A 33 -4.09 22.04 6.33
C PRO A 33 -3.32 21.92 5.02
N ALA A 34 -1.99 21.90 5.11
CA ALA A 34 -1.14 21.58 3.99
C ALA A 34 -1.66 20.26 3.42
N GLY A 35 -2.20 20.30 2.20
CA GLY A 35 -2.61 19.11 1.49
C GLY A 35 -1.41 18.19 1.48
N ALA A 36 -1.47 17.10 2.24
CA ALA A 36 -0.45 16.08 2.17
C ALA A 36 -0.38 15.66 0.71
N LEU A 37 0.74 15.94 0.03
CA LEU A 37 1.00 15.40 -1.28
C LEU A 37 0.76 13.90 -1.14
N ALA A 38 -0.28 13.40 -1.79
CA ALA A 38 -0.59 11.99 -1.79
C ALA A 38 0.58 11.32 -2.51
N GLY A 39 1.56 10.86 -1.73
CA GLY A 39 2.64 10.05 -2.24
C GLY A 39 2.07 8.84 -2.96
N ASP A 40 2.85 8.26 -3.85
CA ASP A 40 2.42 7.08 -4.57
C ASP A 40 1.92 5.99 -3.59
N PRO A 41 0.91 5.21 -3.97
CA PRO A 41 0.45 4.10 -3.15
C PRO A 41 1.61 3.22 -2.73
N ALA A 42 1.61 2.71 -1.49
CA ALA A 42 2.78 2.03 -0.93
C ALA A 42 3.21 0.75 -1.69
N TYR A 43 2.41 0.23 -2.62
CA TYR A 43 2.79 -0.86 -3.53
C TYR A 43 3.71 -0.42 -4.67
N VAL A 44 3.75 0.87 -5.00
CA VAL A 44 4.60 1.42 -6.06
C VAL A 44 6.06 1.35 -5.63
N GLY A 45 6.92 0.91 -6.55
CA GLY A 45 8.36 0.82 -6.36
C GLY A 45 8.98 -0.44 -6.94
N LYS A 46 10.28 -0.61 -6.66
CA LYS A 46 11.08 -1.78 -7.03
C LYS A 46 11.09 -2.79 -5.88
N TRP A 47 10.79 -4.04 -6.19
CA TRP A 47 10.65 -5.12 -5.23
C TRP A 47 11.39 -6.36 -5.71
N ALA A 48 12.07 -7.09 -4.84
CA ALA A 48 12.81 -8.29 -5.24
C ALA A 48 12.55 -9.45 -4.27
N ALA A 49 12.70 -10.70 -4.73
CA ALA A 49 12.48 -11.87 -3.87
C ALA A 49 13.44 -11.89 -2.65
N THR A 50 14.64 -11.34 -2.82
CA THR A 50 15.59 -11.00 -1.74
C THR A 50 16.30 -9.69 -2.06
N LEU A 51 16.78 -8.97 -1.04
CA LEU A 51 17.55 -7.72 -1.25
C LEU A 51 18.76 -7.88 -2.20
N ALA A 52 19.40 -9.06 -2.23
CA ALA A 52 20.56 -9.30 -3.10
C ALA A 52 20.23 -9.22 -4.59
N LEU A 53 18.97 -9.44 -4.97
CA LEU A 53 18.50 -9.42 -6.35
C LEU A 53 18.12 -8.02 -6.83
N CYS A 54 18.05 -7.02 -5.94
CA CYS A 54 17.71 -5.64 -6.30
C CYS A 54 18.65 -5.01 -7.34
N LYS A 55 19.89 -5.51 -7.45
CA LYS A 55 20.89 -5.06 -8.43
C LYS A 55 20.69 -5.62 -9.84
N ASN A 56 19.86 -6.66 -9.99
CA ASN A 56 19.66 -7.29 -11.29
C ASN A 56 18.84 -6.37 -12.20
N GLY A 57 19.16 -6.39 -13.49
CA GLY A 57 18.35 -5.78 -14.52
C GLY A 57 17.14 -6.64 -14.89
N GLN A 58 16.27 -6.10 -15.74
CA GLN A 58 15.05 -6.78 -16.18
C GLN A 58 15.33 -7.92 -17.18
N GLU A 59 16.52 -7.97 -17.77
CA GLU A 59 16.97 -9.03 -18.68
C GLU A 59 17.25 -10.38 -18.00
N MET A 60 17.22 -10.44 -16.67
CA MET A 60 17.51 -11.64 -15.89
C MET A 60 16.21 -12.33 -15.47
N GLU A 61 16.13 -13.67 -15.53
CA GLU A 61 14.96 -14.44 -15.06
C GLU A 61 14.55 -14.10 -13.62
N ILE A 62 15.55 -13.81 -12.77
CA ILE A 62 15.38 -13.42 -11.36
C ILE A 62 15.37 -11.90 -11.17
N ALA A 63 14.82 -11.17 -12.15
CA ALA A 63 14.67 -9.72 -12.10
C ALA A 63 13.77 -9.28 -10.93
N PRO A 64 14.03 -8.08 -10.36
CA PRO A 64 13.10 -7.41 -9.47
C PRO A 64 11.77 -7.13 -10.16
N LEU A 65 10.67 -7.22 -9.42
CA LEU A 65 9.37 -6.72 -9.83
C LEU A 65 9.35 -5.18 -9.76
N LEU A 66 9.03 -4.54 -10.87
CA LEU A 66 8.84 -3.09 -10.96
C LEU A 66 7.34 -2.80 -10.93
N VAL A 67 6.83 -2.21 -9.85
CA VAL A 67 5.40 -1.90 -9.71
C VAL A 67 5.17 -0.41 -9.85
N THR A 68 4.26 -0.01 -10.73
CA THR A 68 3.85 1.37 -10.96
C THR A 68 2.39 1.58 -10.57
N THR A 69 1.85 2.78 -10.77
CA THR A 69 0.41 3.04 -10.55
C THR A 69 -0.48 2.40 -11.62
N SER A 70 0.09 1.96 -12.75
CA SER A 70 -0.62 1.44 -13.91
C SER A 70 -0.33 -0.04 -14.20
N GLY A 71 0.55 -0.70 -13.46
CA GLY A 71 0.95 -2.06 -13.79
C GLY A 71 2.15 -2.56 -12.99
N TYR A 72 2.70 -3.68 -13.43
CA TYR A 72 4.00 -4.15 -13.01
C TYR A 72 4.71 -4.93 -14.11
N ASP A 73 6.04 -4.93 -14.06
CA ASP A 73 6.91 -5.65 -14.97
C ASP A 73 7.91 -6.52 -14.19
N GLN A 74 8.21 -7.69 -14.72
CA GLN A 74 9.29 -8.56 -14.26
C GLN A 74 9.75 -9.42 -15.43
N HIS A 75 11.03 -9.38 -15.80
CA HIS A 75 11.62 -10.17 -16.89
C HIS A 75 10.73 -10.33 -18.14
N GLU A 76 10.02 -11.45 -18.26
CA GLU A 76 9.11 -11.78 -19.37
C GLU A 76 7.66 -11.37 -19.15
N GLY A 77 7.27 -11.12 -17.88
CA GLY A 77 5.92 -10.76 -17.48
C GLY A 77 5.70 -9.26 -17.49
N HIS A 78 4.82 -8.81 -18.38
CA HIS A 78 4.40 -7.41 -18.50
C HIS A 78 2.92 -7.28 -18.20
N CYS A 79 2.56 -6.66 -17.08
CA CYS A 79 1.18 -6.59 -16.60
C CYS A 79 0.66 -5.16 -16.50
N THR A 80 -0.47 -4.90 -17.15
CA THR A 80 -1.18 -3.61 -17.09
C THR A 80 -2.42 -3.70 -16.22
N PHE A 81 -2.63 -2.71 -15.35
CA PHE A 81 -3.84 -2.56 -14.57
C PHE A 81 -4.98 -2.08 -15.47
N LYS A 82 -6.02 -2.90 -15.61
CA LYS A 82 -7.22 -2.57 -16.40
C LYS A 82 -8.14 -1.56 -15.71
N SER A 83 -7.84 -1.23 -14.46
CA SER A 83 -8.58 -0.24 -13.66
C SER A 83 -7.69 0.31 -12.55
N LYS A 84 -8.08 1.45 -11.96
CA LYS A 84 -7.39 1.97 -10.77
C LYS A 84 -7.49 0.94 -9.62
N PRO A 85 -6.37 0.58 -8.96
CA PRO A 85 -6.41 -0.32 -7.81
C PRO A 85 -7.34 0.19 -6.71
N LYS A 86 -8.20 -0.71 -6.21
CA LYS A 86 -9.18 -0.40 -5.18
C LYS A 86 -8.67 -0.83 -3.82
N ALA A 87 -8.63 0.08 -2.86
CA ALA A 87 -8.27 -0.27 -1.48
C ALA A 87 -9.28 -1.27 -0.89
N ILE A 88 -8.79 -2.29 -0.19
CA ILE A 88 -9.61 -3.31 0.49
C ILE A 88 -9.42 -3.29 2.02
N LYS A 89 -8.26 -2.83 2.49
CA LYS A 89 -7.90 -2.58 3.89
C LYS A 89 -6.66 -1.68 3.91
N ALA A 90 -6.24 -1.23 5.09
CA ALA A 90 -5.00 -0.48 5.23
C ALA A 90 -3.82 -1.28 4.63
N GLY A 91 -3.10 -0.68 3.68
CA GLY A 91 -1.98 -1.32 2.97
C GLY A 91 -2.38 -2.49 2.07
N GLY A 92 -3.62 -2.56 1.58
CA GLY A 92 -4.08 -3.63 0.69
C GLY A 92 -4.96 -3.12 -0.45
N TRP A 93 -4.73 -3.64 -1.66
CA TRP A 93 -5.43 -3.27 -2.88
C TRP A 93 -5.84 -4.50 -3.70
N ARG A 94 -6.92 -4.36 -4.48
CA ARG A 94 -7.33 -5.32 -5.51
C ARG A 94 -7.38 -4.62 -6.86
N VAL A 95 -6.95 -5.30 -7.91
CA VAL A 95 -7.01 -4.79 -9.28
C VAL A 95 -7.08 -5.94 -10.28
N LYS A 96 -7.82 -5.73 -11.37
CA LYS A 96 -7.78 -6.63 -12.54
C LYS A 96 -6.61 -6.24 -13.43
N VAL A 97 -5.82 -7.22 -13.85
CA VAL A 97 -4.63 -7.04 -14.68
C VAL A 97 -4.77 -7.80 -16.00
N GLU A 98 -4.14 -7.28 -17.05
CA GLU A 98 -3.84 -8.01 -18.27
C GLU A 98 -2.33 -8.16 -18.34
N CYS A 99 -1.85 -9.40 -18.34
CA CYS A 99 -0.45 -9.76 -18.41
C CYS A 99 -0.13 -10.34 -19.79
N SER A 100 1.04 -10.00 -20.32
CA SER A 100 1.66 -10.66 -21.47
C SER A 100 2.91 -11.39 -20.98
N VAL A 101 2.98 -12.69 -21.21
CA VAL A 101 4.18 -13.52 -20.93
C VAL A 101 4.52 -14.22 -22.24
N GLU A 102 5.72 -14.00 -22.76
CA GLU A 102 6.17 -14.56 -24.05
C GLU A 102 5.20 -14.29 -25.24
N GLY A 103 4.37 -13.25 -25.14
CA GLY A 103 3.35 -12.87 -26.12
C GLY A 103 1.94 -13.39 -25.83
N ASP A 104 1.79 -14.32 -24.88
CA ASP A 104 0.49 -14.83 -24.46
C ASP A 104 -0.19 -13.89 -23.47
N LYS A 105 -1.41 -13.48 -23.82
CA LYS A 105 -2.20 -12.55 -23.01
C LYS A 105 -3.14 -13.27 -22.07
N GLN A 106 -3.08 -12.91 -20.79
CA GLN A 106 -3.89 -13.48 -19.74
C GLN A 106 -4.49 -12.36 -18.89
N THR A 107 -5.75 -12.52 -18.45
CA THR A 107 -6.42 -11.53 -17.58
C THR A 107 -6.85 -12.20 -16.30
N HIS A 108 -6.44 -11.66 -15.16
CA HIS A 108 -6.81 -12.17 -13.84
C HIS A 108 -6.89 -11.05 -12.80
N ASP A 109 -7.42 -11.37 -11.61
CA ASP A 109 -7.44 -10.46 -10.47
C ASP A 109 -6.20 -10.67 -9.60
N VAL A 110 -5.54 -9.57 -9.21
CA VAL A 110 -4.44 -9.61 -8.23
C VAL A 110 -4.80 -8.83 -6.97
N LYS A 111 -4.26 -9.29 -5.84
CA LYS A 111 -4.27 -8.58 -4.56
C LYS A 111 -2.85 -8.18 -4.20
N LEU A 112 -2.65 -6.88 -3.99
CA LEU A 112 -1.39 -6.31 -3.51
C LEU A 112 -1.54 -6.00 -2.02
N SER A 113 -0.54 -6.32 -1.21
CA SER A 113 -0.49 -5.87 0.18
C SER A 113 0.92 -5.48 0.59
N VAL A 114 1.06 -4.37 1.30
CA VAL A 114 2.34 -3.91 1.83
C VAL A 114 2.28 -3.82 3.34
N LYS A 115 3.19 -4.55 4.00
CA LYS A 115 3.34 -4.52 5.46
C LYS A 115 4.81 -4.66 5.84
N GLY A 116 5.31 -3.75 6.67
CA GLY A 116 6.68 -3.82 7.19
C GLY A 116 7.75 -3.89 6.10
N GLY A 117 7.60 -3.11 5.02
CA GLY A 117 8.57 -3.09 3.90
C GLY A 117 8.53 -4.31 2.98
N ARG A 118 7.52 -5.19 3.11
CA ARG A 118 7.32 -6.34 2.21
C ARG A 118 6.05 -6.19 1.40
N LEU A 119 6.15 -6.48 0.10
CA LEU A 119 5.03 -6.62 -0.81
C LEU A 119 4.60 -8.08 -0.86
N THR A 120 3.30 -8.32 -0.82
CA THR A 120 2.69 -9.58 -1.23
C THR A 120 1.83 -9.32 -2.46
N LEU A 121 2.18 -9.97 -3.57
CA LEU A 121 1.34 -10.05 -4.76
C LEU A 121 0.69 -11.42 -4.77
N ARG A 122 -0.63 -11.47 -4.74
CA ARG A 122 -1.41 -12.71 -4.81
C ARG A 122 -2.27 -12.71 -6.06
N ASP A 123 -2.06 -13.70 -6.91
CA ASP A 123 -2.94 -14.03 -8.03
C ASP A 123 -3.87 -15.19 -7.64
N GLU A 124 -4.46 -15.85 -8.64
CA GLU A 124 -5.35 -17.00 -8.45
C GLU A 124 -4.63 -18.29 -7.99
N ASN A 125 -3.33 -18.40 -8.26
CA ASN A 125 -2.54 -19.60 -8.05
C ASN A 125 -1.71 -19.53 -6.77
N ALA A 126 -1.09 -18.39 -6.50
CA ALA A 126 -0.08 -18.27 -5.46
C ALA A 126 -0.02 -16.87 -4.82
N ALA A 127 0.77 -16.78 -3.75
CA ALA A 127 1.22 -15.50 -3.22
C ALA A 127 2.74 -15.44 -3.28
N HIS A 128 3.22 -14.36 -3.89
CA HIS A 128 4.63 -14.04 -4.05
C HIS A 128 4.99 -12.92 -3.10
N MET A 129 6.08 -13.10 -2.36
CA MET A 129 6.56 -12.14 -1.37
C MET A 129 7.85 -11.50 -1.85
N PHE A 130 7.95 -10.19 -1.68
CA PHE A 130 9.08 -9.41 -2.13
C PHE A 130 9.51 -8.41 -1.05
N GLU A 131 10.81 -8.13 -1.02
CA GLU A 131 11.44 -7.11 -0.19
C GLU A 131 11.58 -5.82 -0.99
N ARG A 132 11.33 -4.68 -0.34
CA ARG A 132 11.49 -3.38 -0.98
C ARG A 132 12.97 -3.15 -1.27
N CYS A 133 13.29 -2.86 -2.52
CA CYS A 133 14.63 -2.43 -2.89
C CYS A 133 14.91 -1.01 -2.37
N PRO A 134 16.15 -0.72 -1.96
CA PRO A 134 16.56 0.61 -1.51
C PRO A 134 16.53 1.63 -2.65
#